data_AF-A0A143IZ12-F1
#
_entry.id   AF-A0A143IZ12-F1
#
_cell.length_a   1.000
_cell.length_b   1.000
_cell.length_c   1.000
_cell.angle_alpha   90.00
_cell.angle_beta   90.00
_cell.angle_gamma   90.00
#
_symmetry.space_group_name_H-M   'P 1'
#
loop_
_entity.id
_entity.type
_entity.pdbx_description
1 polymer ?
#
loop_
_entity_poly.entity_id
_entity_poly.type
_entity_poly.pdbx_seq_one_letter_code
_entity_poly.pdbx_strand_id
1 'polypeptide(L)'
;MLIRKLFKFENAHVVRNCTSDRCKRSIHGHSYKVELLLKASKLDHGQMVYDFGLLKGVIKDLFDSFDHAICFWEKDDSQYIDACQTFSARWISLPVSPSAEQFSRIFFYLAQQVLQSTVTQNGEGDVEVYSVIVHETDTGYAQSFIEDIQNEQMGILSLDGIVFSEQIQIEWTNPQMYEDLKKGIKFNNPQVDLQVEV
;
A
#
# COMPACT_ATOMS: atom_id res chain seq x y z
N MET A 1 -20.08 7.09 -6.29
CA MET A 1 -19.61 6.16 -7.35
C MET A 1 -18.34 5.47 -6.86
N LEU A 2 -18.12 4.21 -7.26
CA LEU A 2 -16.89 3.46 -6.98
C LEU A 2 -16.07 3.28 -8.26
N ILE A 3 -14.75 3.43 -8.16
CA ILE A 3 -13.79 3.03 -9.18
C ILE A 3 -12.77 2.07 -8.58
N ARG A 4 -12.14 1.24 -9.41
CA ARG A 4 -11.17 0.23 -8.98
C ARG A 4 -9.91 0.29 -9.82
N LYS A 5 -8.75 0.31 -9.15
CA LYS A 5 -7.42 0.14 -9.77
C LYS A 5 -6.77 -1.14 -9.26
N LEU A 6 -6.21 -1.93 -10.18
CA LEU A 6 -5.45 -3.14 -9.87
C LEU A 6 -3.95 -2.89 -9.90
N PHE A 7 -3.26 -3.40 -8.90
CA PHE A 7 -1.81 -3.53 -8.84
C PHE A 7 -1.45 -5.01 -8.66
N LYS A 8 -0.22 -5.36 -9.01
CA LYS A 8 0.32 -6.72 -8.88
C LYS A 8 1.72 -6.62 -8.31
N PHE A 9 2.10 -7.62 -7.52
CA PHE A 9 3.44 -7.69 -6.98
C PHE A 9 3.78 -9.14 -6.63
N GLU A 10 5.04 -9.52 -6.79
CA GLU A 10 5.60 -10.80 -6.36
C GLU A 10 6.31 -10.58 -5.01
N ASN A 11 5.90 -11.29 -3.94
CA ASN A 11 6.48 -11.05 -2.62
C ASN A 11 6.79 -12.35 -1.89
N ALA A 12 7.92 -12.34 -1.16
CA ALA A 12 8.29 -13.42 -0.26
C ALA A 12 8.00 -13.03 1.19
N HIS A 13 7.53 -14.00 1.98
CA HIS A 13 7.20 -13.78 3.39
C HIS A 13 7.19 -15.09 4.21
N VAL A 14 6.98 -14.95 5.51
CA VAL A 14 6.66 -16.06 6.43
C VAL A 14 5.49 -15.62 7.31
N VAL A 15 4.52 -16.51 7.54
CA VAL A 15 3.37 -16.23 8.41
C VAL A 15 3.51 -17.01 9.71
N ARG A 16 4.01 -16.35 10.76
CA ARG A 16 4.21 -16.98 12.07
C ARG A 16 2.87 -17.32 12.73
N ASN A 17 2.90 -18.30 13.63
CA ASN A 17 1.76 -18.67 14.48
C ASN A 17 0.48 -19.10 13.73
N CYS A 18 0.54 -19.39 12.43
CA CYS A 18 -0.58 -20.00 11.72
C CYS A 18 -0.64 -21.52 11.91
N THR A 19 -1.75 -22.13 11.51
CA THR A 19 -1.94 -23.60 11.60
C THR A 19 -1.05 -24.36 10.62
N SER A 20 -0.83 -23.82 9.41
CA SER A 20 0.00 -24.44 8.37
C SER A 20 1.49 -24.50 8.75
N ASP A 21 2.06 -25.71 8.78
CA ASP A 21 3.50 -25.90 9.00
C ASP A 21 4.35 -25.31 7.87
N ARG A 22 3.85 -25.37 6.61
CA ARG A 22 4.56 -24.80 5.46
C ARG A 22 4.68 -23.29 5.57
N CYS A 23 3.60 -22.61 5.96
CA CYS A 23 3.58 -21.15 6.03
C CYS A 23 4.36 -20.60 7.23
N LYS A 24 4.35 -21.27 8.39
CA LYS A 24 5.01 -20.74 9.61
C LYS A 24 6.49 -21.08 9.75
N ARG A 25 6.97 -22.10 9.03
CA ARG A 25 8.37 -22.58 9.10
C ARG A 25 9.20 -22.27 7.87
N SER A 26 8.59 -21.94 6.74
CA SER A 26 9.31 -21.73 5.49
C SER A 26 9.01 -20.37 4.87
N ILE A 27 10.07 -19.71 4.38
CA ILE A 27 9.93 -18.59 3.45
C ILE A 27 9.28 -19.14 2.19
N HIS A 28 8.24 -18.47 1.74
CA HIS A 28 7.54 -18.75 0.50
C HIS A 28 7.09 -17.42 -0.10
N GLY A 29 6.45 -17.46 -1.26
CA GLY A 29 5.94 -16.25 -1.88
C GLY A 29 4.73 -16.52 -2.76
N HIS A 30 4.10 -15.42 -3.18
CA HIS A 30 2.90 -15.46 -4.01
C HIS A 30 2.91 -14.32 -5.04
N SER A 31 2.13 -14.53 -6.10
CA SER A 31 1.81 -13.53 -7.11
C SER A 31 0.55 -12.78 -6.70
N TYR A 32 0.73 -11.76 -5.87
CA TYR A 32 -0.38 -11.01 -5.27
C TYR A 32 -1.06 -10.08 -6.28
N LYS A 33 -2.35 -9.81 -6.04
CA LYS A 33 -3.11 -8.77 -6.73
C LYS A 33 -3.77 -7.86 -5.69
N VAL A 34 -3.55 -6.54 -5.80
CA VAL A 34 -4.17 -5.54 -4.93
C VAL A 34 -5.22 -4.74 -5.70
N GLU A 35 -6.46 -4.78 -5.24
CA GLU A 35 -7.52 -3.91 -5.74
C GLU A 35 -7.70 -2.74 -4.79
N LEU A 36 -7.38 -1.53 -5.26
CA LEU A 36 -7.69 -0.29 -4.57
C LEU A 36 -9.04 0.22 -5.09
N LEU A 37 -10.04 0.27 -4.21
CA LEU A 37 -11.35 0.84 -4.52
C LEU A 37 -11.44 2.24 -3.93
N LEU A 38 -11.71 3.23 -4.79
CA LEU A 38 -11.94 4.62 -4.39
C LEU A 38 -13.41 4.98 -4.56
N LYS A 39 -13.89 5.88 -3.70
CA LYS A 39 -15.27 6.37 -3.69
C LYS A 39 -15.28 7.89 -3.69
N ALA A 40 -16.25 8.46 -4.40
CA ALA A 40 -16.62 9.87 -4.28
C ALA A 40 -18.13 10.04 -4.52
N SER A 41 -18.73 11.09 -3.97
CA SER A 41 -20.13 11.46 -4.23
C SER A 41 -20.29 12.38 -5.43
N LYS A 42 -19.24 13.11 -5.81
CA LYS A 42 -19.19 13.92 -7.04
C LYS A 42 -18.10 13.46 -8.00
N LEU A 43 -18.25 13.87 -9.26
CA LEU A 43 -17.22 13.75 -10.28
C LEU A 43 -16.43 15.07 -10.37
N ASP A 44 -15.19 14.98 -10.81
CA ASP A 44 -14.33 16.11 -11.12
C ASP A 44 -14.76 16.80 -12.45
N HIS A 45 -14.04 17.82 -12.87
CA HIS A 45 -14.34 18.52 -14.13
C HIS A 45 -14.20 17.62 -15.36
N GLY A 46 -13.42 16.53 -15.27
CA GLY A 46 -13.29 15.49 -16.28
C GLY A 46 -14.40 14.43 -16.24
N GLN A 47 -15.41 14.60 -15.39
CA GLN A 47 -16.48 13.61 -15.14
C GLN A 47 -15.94 12.27 -14.60
N MET A 48 -14.89 12.31 -13.78
CA MET A 48 -14.26 11.14 -13.16
C MET A 48 -14.35 11.19 -11.63
N VAL A 49 -14.37 10.03 -10.98
CA VAL A 49 -14.18 9.95 -9.51
C VAL A 49 -12.77 10.39 -9.15
N TYR A 50 -11.79 9.89 -9.90
CA TYR A 50 -10.38 10.24 -9.78
C TYR A 50 -9.67 9.79 -11.07
N ASP A 51 -8.76 10.59 -11.60
CA ASP A 51 -7.99 10.19 -12.78
C ASP A 51 -7.02 9.03 -12.42
N PHE A 52 -7.14 7.91 -13.13
CA PHE A 52 -6.25 6.76 -12.94
C PHE A 52 -4.77 7.06 -13.22
N GLY A 53 -4.47 8.10 -13.99
CA GLY A 53 -3.12 8.61 -14.22
C GLY A 53 -2.47 9.12 -12.94
N LEU A 54 -3.24 9.73 -12.04
CA LEU A 54 -2.74 10.26 -10.76
C LEU A 54 -2.34 9.14 -9.80
N LEU A 55 -2.98 7.97 -9.90
CA LEU A 55 -2.59 6.78 -9.15
C LEU A 55 -1.24 6.18 -9.60
N LYS A 56 -0.65 6.66 -10.70
CA LYS A 56 0.68 6.23 -11.17
C LYS A 56 1.85 6.95 -10.49
N GLY A 57 1.58 7.93 -9.62
CA GLY A 57 2.60 8.61 -8.82
C GLY A 57 2.89 7.87 -7.50
N VAL A 58 2.83 8.60 -6.38
CA VAL A 58 3.20 8.12 -5.03
C VAL A 58 2.53 6.79 -4.65
N ILE A 59 1.24 6.61 -4.95
CA ILE A 59 0.53 5.35 -4.66
C ILE A 59 1.15 4.17 -5.41
N LYS A 60 1.47 4.35 -6.71
CA LYS A 60 2.12 3.29 -7.48
C LYS A 60 3.48 2.97 -6.90
N ASP A 61 4.31 3.98 -6.62
CA ASP A 61 5.67 3.74 -6.11
C ASP A 61 5.64 3.03 -4.75
N LEU A 62 4.70 3.38 -3.86
CA LEU A 62 4.49 2.65 -2.59
C LEU A 62 4.00 1.22 -2.81
N PHE A 63 3.10 0.98 -3.76
CA PHE A 63 2.59 -0.38 -3.99
C PHE A 63 3.63 -1.27 -4.68
N ASP A 64 4.38 -0.69 -5.62
CA ASP A 64 5.49 -1.32 -6.36
C ASP A 64 6.67 -1.66 -5.44
N SER A 65 6.81 -0.96 -4.32
CA SER A 65 7.80 -1.29 -3.27
C SER A 65 7.71 -2.73 -2.77
N PHE A 66 6.51 -3.32 -2.80
CA PHE A 66 6.29 -4.70 -2.37
C PHE A 66 6.68 -5.73 -3.42
N ASP A 67 6.87 -5.32 -4.68
CA ASP A 67 7.28 -6.22 -5.77
C ASP A 67 8.73 -6.64 -5.62
N HIS A 68 9.00 -7.93 -5.83
CA HIS A 68 10.29 -8.57 -5.64
C HIS A 68 10.97 -8.24 -4.29
N ALA A 69 10.17 -8.07 -3.24
CA ALA A 69 10.65 -7.79 -1.89
C ALA A 69 10.37 -8.96 -0.94
N ILE A 70 11.15 -9.03 0.13
CA ILE A 70 10.81 -9.85 1.30
C ILE A 70 10.16 -9.00 2.39
N CYS A 71 8.95 -9.36 2.79
CA CYS A 71 8.25 -8.73 3.90
C CYS A 71 8.40 -9.57 5.16
N PHE A 72 8.79 -8.95 6.27
CA PHE A 72 8.90 -9.61 7.56
C PHE A 72 8.25 -8.78 8.67
N TRP A 73 7.87 -9.46 9.76
CA TRP A 73 7.35 -8.79 10.94
C TRP A 73 8.54 -8.27 11.76
N GLU A 74 8.48 -7.02 12.23
CA GLU A 74 9.50 -6.44 13.13
C GLU A 74 9.75 -7.27 14.41
N LYS A 75 8.80 -8.17 14.77
CA LYS A 75 8.89 -9.08 15.92
C LYS A 75 9.37 -10.48 15.57
N ASP A 76 9.74 -10.73 14.32
CA ASP A 76 10.40 -11.98 13.95
C ASP A 76 11.77 -12.12 14.64
N ASP A 77 12.31 -13.34 14.64
CA ASP A 77 13.64 -13.63 15.17
C ASP A 77 14.71 -12.74 14.51
N SER A 78 15.63 -12.18 15.31
CA SER A 78 16.61 -11.22 14.80
C SER A 78 17.56 -11.83 13.77
N GLN A 79 17.92 -13.12 13.89
CA GLN A 79 18.77 -13.78 12.89
C GLN A 79 18.04 -13.93 11.55
N TYR A 80 16.71 -14.13 11.59
CA TYR A 80 15.89 -14.15 10.38
C TYR A 80 15.81 -12.77 9.74
N ILE A 81 15.60 -11.71 10.54
CA ILE A 81 15.59 -10.32 10.05
C ILE A 81 16.94 -9.98 9.40
N ASP A 82 18.04 -10.26 10.08
CA ASP A 82 19.41 -10.04 9.58
C ASP A 82 19.64 -10.80 8.26
N ALA A 83 19.18 -12.06 8.17
CA ALA A 83 19.29 -12.84 6.95
C ALA A 83 18.47 -12.23 5.80
N CYS A 84 17.25 -11.77 6.06
CA CYS A 84 16.43 -11.09 5.05
C CYS A 84 17.13 -9.83 4.50
N GLN A 85 17.68 -9.01 5.40
CA GLN A 85 18.37 -7.78 5.03
C GLN A 85 19.73 -8.03 4.37
N THR A 86 20.40 -9.13 4.71
CA THR A 86 21.70 -9.51 4.13
C THR A 86 21.56 -10.09 2.72
N PHE A 87 20.53 -10.91 2.50
CA PHE A 87 20.37 -11.68 1.25
C PHE A 87 19.32 -11.12 0.30
N SER A 88 18.57 -10.08 0.70
CA SER A 88 17.67 -9.34 -0.18
C SER A 88 17.98 -7.86 -0.11
N ALA A 89 18.25 -7.24 -1.26
CA ALA A 89 18.38 -5.79 -1.33
C ALA A 89 17.03 -5.09 -1.08
N ARG A 90 15.94 -5.71 -1.55
CA ARG A 90 14.56 -5.24 -1.37
C ARG A 90 13.91 -5.96 -0.19
N TRP A 91 13.66 -5.23 0.88
CA TRP A 91 12.96 -5.74 2.05
C TRP A 91 12.07 -4.69 2.68
N ILE A 92 11.01 -5.15 3.35
CA ILE A 92 10.08 -4.29 4.08
C ILE A 92 9.86 -4.88 5.47
N SER A 93 10.13 -4.07 6.50
CA SER A 93 9.75 -4.39 7.87
C SER A 93 8.36 -3.84 8.16
N LEU A 94 7.50 -4.69 8.70
CA LEU A 94 6.11 -4.36 9.01
C LEU A 94 5.85 -4.47 10.52
N PRO A 95 4.92 -3.68 11.09
CA PRO A 95 4.58 -3.74 12.51
C PRO A 95 3.68 -4.95 12.85
N VAL A 96 3.26 -5.69 11.82
CA VAL A 96 2.32 -6.82 11.87
C VAL A 96 2.83 -7.97 11.00
N SER A 97 2.35 -9.19 11.27
CA SER A 97 2.66 -10.36 10.44
C SER A 97 2.19 -10.16 9.00
N PRO A 98 2.96 -10.52 7.96
CA PRO A 98 2.61 -10.28 6.55
C PRO A 98 1.56 -11.27 5.99
N SER A 99 0.39 -11.40 6.63
CA SER A 99 -0.73 -12.18 6.08
C SER A 99 -1.52 -11.39 5.02
N ALA A 100 -2.41 -12.06 4.27
CA ALA A 100 -3.27 -11.39 3.29
C ALA A 100 -4.13 -10.27 3.94
N GLU A 101 -4.67 -10.51 5.14
CA GLU A 101 -5.46 -9.52 5.90
C GLU A 101 -4.62 -8.32 6.34
N GLN A 102 -3.37 -8.55 6.74
CA GLN A 102 -2.50 -7.47 7.14
C GLN A 102 -1.98 -6.68 5.94
N PHE A 103 -1.71 -7.35 4.82
CA PHE A 103 -1.40 -6.66 3.57
C PHE A 103 -2.56 -5.77 3.11
N SER A 104 -3.82 -6.24 3.15
CA SER A 104 -4.95 -5.40 2.75
C SER A 104 -5.04 -4.13 3.60
N ARG A 105 -4.84 -4.26 4.92
CA ARG A 105 -4.79 -3.12 5.85
C ARG A 105 -3.62 -2.18 5.55
N ILE A 106 -2.43 -2.71 5.29
CA ILE A 106 -1.23 -1.89 4.97
C ILE A 106 -1.45 -1.09 3.68
N PHE A 107 -1.91 -1.74 2.60
CA PHE A 107 -2.16 -1.05 1.33
C PHE A 107 -3.28 -0.01 1.45
N PHE A 108 -4.35 -0.30 2.21
CA PHE A 108 -5.37 0.68 2.53
C PHE A 108 -4.77 1.88 3.26
N TYR A 109 -4.04 1.62 4.35
CA TYR A 109 -3.45 2.64 5.20
C TYR A 109 -2.53 3.56 4.38
N LEU A 110 -1.61 2.98 3.61
CA LEU A 110 -0.68 3.74 2.76
C LEU A 110 -1.42 4.58 1.71
N ALA A 111 -2.39 3.99 1.00
CA ALA A 111 -3.18 4.74 0.02
C ALA A 111 -3.97 5.89 0.67
N GLN A 112 -4.53 5.66 1.86
CA GLN A 112 -5.24 6.69 2.62
C GLN A 112 -4.30 7.82 3.03
N GLN A 113 -3.12 7.51 3.57
CA GLN A 113 -2.15 8.53 3.97
C GLN A 113 -1.74 9.42 2.78
N VAL A 114 -1.53 8.81 1.60
CA VAL A 114 -1.22 9.56 0.38
C VAL A 114 -2.38 10.45 -0.05
N LEU A 115 -3.61 9.92 -0.12
CA LEU A 115 -4.77 10.72 -0.53
C LEU A 115 -5.03 11.89 0.45
N GLN A 116 -4.93 11.66 1.76
CA GLN A 116 -5.03 12.73 2.77
C GLN A 116 -3.92 13.78 2.65
N SER A 117 -2.78 13.39 2.10
CA SER A 117 -1.64 14.27 1.84
C SER A 117 -1.62 14.84 0.43
N THR A 118 -2.67 14.62 -0.38
CA THR A 118 -2.74 15.11 -1.76
C THR A 118 -3.67 16.33 -1.85
N VAL A 119 -3.20 17.37 -2.53
CA VAL A 119 -3.98 18.54 -2.94
C VAL A 119 -4.43 18.33 -4.38
N THR A 120 -5.74 18.21 -4.55
CA THR A 120 -6.40 18.00 -5.85
C THR A 120 -6.54 19.31 -6.62
N GLN A 121 -6.55 19.25 -7.96
CA GLN A 121 -6.46 20.45 -8.82
C GLN A 121 -7.43 20.45 -10.02
N ASN A 122 -8.36 19.49 -10.12
CA ASN A 122 -9.33 19.35 -11.21
C ASN A 122 -10.80 19.35 -10.75
N GLY A 123 -11.07 19.86 -9.54
CA GLY A 123 -12.41 19.87 -8.97
C GLY A 123 -12.82 18.55 -8.31
N GLU A 124 -11.88 17.62 -8.10
CA GLU A 124 -12.10 16.40 -7.32
C GLU A 124 -12.69 16.74 -5.94
N GLY A 125 -13.46 15.81 -5.39
CA GLY A 125 -14.24 16.02 -4.18
C GLY A 125 -13.77 15.23 -2.97
N ASP A 126 -14.76 14.58 -2.39
CA ASP A 126 -14.69 13.64 -1.28
C ASP A 126 -14.11 12.29 -1.73
N VAL A 127 -12.97 12.31 -2.44
CA VAL A 127 -12.31 11.08 -2.89
C VAL A 127 -11.68 10.39 -1.68
N GLU A 128 -12.18 9.20 -1.36
CA GLU A 128 -11.72 8.39 -0.23
C GLU A 128 -11.34 6.98 -0.67
N VAL A 129 -10.45 6.33 0.10
CA VAL A 129 -10.26 4.89 0.00
C VAL A 129 -11.50 4.21 0.59
N TYR A 130 -12.23 3.48 -0.24
CA TYR A 130 -13.42 2.75 0.19
C TYR A 130 -13.06 1.39 0.81
N SER A 131 -12.25 0.62 0.08
CA SER A 131 -11.78 -0.68 0.53
C SER A 131 -10.56 -1.11 -0.26
N VAL A 132 -9.77 -2.02 0.29
CA VAL A 132 -8.68 -2.68 -0.42
C VAL A 132 -8.86 -4.19 -0.37
N ILE A 133 -8.72 -4.85 -1.51
CA ILE A 133 -8.73 -6.31 -1.63
C ILE A 133 -7.31 -6.77 -1.96
N VAL A 134 -6.78 -7.74 -1.23
CA VAL A 134 -5.51 -8.40 -1.53
C VAL A 134 -5.79 -9.87 -1.80
N HIS A 135 -5.56 -10.28 -3.04
CA HIS A 135 -5.58 -11.68 -3.45
C HIS A 135 -4.18 -12.26 -3.25
N GLU A 136 -4.05 -13.20 -2.32
CA GLU A 136 -2.82 -13.97 -2.13
C GLU A 136 -2.72 -15.11 -3.13
N THR A 137 -3.85 -15.72 -3.47
CA THR A 137 -3.96 -16.74 -4.51
C THR A 137 -5.17 -16.46 -5.37
N ASP A 138 -5.32 -17.16 -6.49
CA ASP A 138 -6.52 -17.03 -7.34
C ASP A 138 -7.82 -17.46 -6.64
N THR A 139 -7.74 -18.16 -5.51
CA THR A 139 -8.90 -18.67 -4.76
C THR A 139 -9.06 -18.05 -3.37
N GLY A 140 -8.13 -17.20 -2.92
CA GLY A 140 -8.12 -16.65 -1.57
C GLY A 140 -7.70 -15.18 -1.55
N TYR A 141 -8.54 -14.35 -0.92
CA TYR A 141 -8.29 -12.94 -0.71
C TYR A 141 -8.68 -12.50 0.70
N ALA A 142 -8.14 -11.36 1.12
CA ALA A 142 -8.66 -10.58 2.24
C ALA A 142 -9.10 -9.20 1.74
N GLN A 143 -10.12 -8.62 2.38
CA GLN A 143 -10.59 -7.27 2.09
C GLN A 143 -10.67 -6.49 3.38
N SER A 144 -10.17 -5.25 3.36
CA SER A 144 -10.26 -4.33 4.49
C SER A 144 -11.05 -3.07 4.15
N PHE A 145 -11.72 -2.55 5.18
CA PHE A 145 -12.44 -1.27 5.20
C PHE A 145 -11.83 -0.34 6.25
N ILE A 146 -12.35 0.88 6.36
CA ILE A 146 -11.81 1.89 7.29
C ILE A 146 -11.86 1.41 8.76
N GLU A 147 -12.89 0.65 9.11
CA GLU A 147 -13.09 0.09 10.44
C GLU A 147 -11.94 -0.86 10.84
N ASP A 148 -11.39 -1.62 9.88
CA ASP A 148 -10.28 -2.54 10.12
C ASP A 148 -8.95 -1.80 10.36
N ILE A 149 -8.80 -0.61 9.79
CA ILE A 149 -7.61 0.24 9.99
C ILE A 149 -7.66 0.90 11.36
N GLN A 150 -8.85 1.31 11.78
CA GLN A 150 -9.09 1.94 13.08
C GLN A 150 -9.18 0.93 14.24
N ASN A 151 -9.24 -0.37 13.93
CA ASN A 151 -9.31 -1.43 14.94
C ASN A 151 -7.92 -1.75 15.53
N GLU A 152 -7.66 -1.24 16.72
CA GLU A 152 -6.40 -1.48 17.46
C GLU A 152 -6.15 -2.97 17.75
N GLN A 153 -7.19 -3.81 17.85
CA GLN A 153 -7.04 -5.25 18.08
C GLN A 153 -6.42 -5.98 16.89
N MET A 154 -6.47 -5.39 15.69
CA MET A 154 -5.81 -5.91 14.50
C MET A 154 -4.35 -5.44 14.38
N GLY A 155 -3.85 -4.65 15.34
CA GLY A 155 -2.52 -4.06 15.35
C GLY A 155 -2.52 -2.64 14.81
N ILE A 156 -1.84 -1.74 15.51
CA ILE A 156 -1.76 -0.32 15.17
C ILE A 156 -0.82 -0.13 13.98
N LEU A 157 -1.27 0.64 12.98
CA LEU A 157 -0.47 1.01 11.82
C LEU A 157 -0.01 2.47 11.97
N SER A 158 1.24 2.71 11.66
CA SER A 158 1.82 4.05 11.56
C SER A 158 2.85 4.08 10.42
N LEU A 159 3.12 5.26 9.87
CA LEU A 159 4.17 5.42 8.85
C LEU A 159 5.56 5.09 9.41
N ASP A 160 5.81 5.31 10.70
CA ASP A 160 7.09 4.95 11.32
C ASP A 160 7.25 3.45 11.54
N GLY A 161 6.14 2.72 11.70
CA GLY A 161 6.15 1.26 11.86
C GLY A 161 6.40 0.48 10.57
N ILE A 162 6.36 1.14 9.40
CA ILE A 162 6.62 0.51 8.10
C ILE A 162 7.97 1.03 7.59
N VAL A 163 8.93 0.13 7.44
CA VAL A 163 10.29 0.49 7.03
C VAL A 163 10.61 -0.16 5.69
N PHE A 164 10.94 0.67 4.71
CA PHE A 164 11.40 0.22 3.40
C PHE A 164 12.94 0.21 3.35
N SER A 165 13.52 -0.83 2.76
CA SER A 165 14.97 -0.89 2.48
C SER A 165 15.46 0.30 1.66
N GLU A 166 16.74 0.66 1.79
CA GLU A 166 17.38 1.70 0.99
C GLU A 166 17.19 1.47 -0.52
N GLN A 167 17.35 0.23 -0.99
CA GLN A 167 17.18 -0.13 -2.40
C GLN A 167 15.77 0.23 -2.93
N ILE A 168 14.73 -0.01 -2.13
CA ILE A 168 13.35 0.38 -2.51
C ILE A 168 13.25 1.91 -2.58
N GLN A 169 13.80 2.62 -1.60
CA GLN A 169 13.67 4.07 -1.52
C GLN A 169 14.30 4.79 -2.72
N ILE A 170 15.48 4.34 -3.18
CA ILE A 170 16.18 4.96 -4.31
C ILE A 170 15.50 4.69 -5.67
N GLU A 171 14.64 3.67 -5.77
CA GLU A 171 13.90 3.32 -6.98
C GLU A 171 12.61 4.12 -7.15
N TRP A 172 12.15 4.79 -6.10
CA TRP A 172 11.00 5.69 -6.17
C TRP A 172 11.29 6.88 -7.08
N THR A 173 10.24 7.39 -7.74
CA THR A 173 10.34 8.60 -8.56
C THR A 173 10.86 9.79 -7.75
N ASN A 174 10.44 9.87 -6.47
CA ASN A 174 11.00 10.77 -5.47
C ASN A 174 11.49 9.93 -4.27
N PRO A 175 12.81 9.75 -4.08
CA PRO A 175 13.35 9.00 -2.94
C PRO A 175 12.95 9.54 -1.56
N GLN A 176 12.57 10.82 -1.47
CA GLN A 176 12.15 11.45 -0.23
C GLN A 176 10.64 11.29 0.05
N MET A 177 9.85 10.72 -0.88
CA MET A 177 8.39 10.79 -0.83
C MET A 177 7.79 10.21 0.46
N TYR A 178 8.39 9.15 1.03
CA TYR A 178 7.85 8.52 2.23
C TYR A 178 8.14 9.33 3.49
N GLU A 179 9.31 9.95 3.54
CA GLU A 179 9.68 10.86 4.61
C GLU A 179 8.91 12.19 4.53
N ASP A 180 8.62 12.67 3.31
CA ASP A 180 7.73 13.80 3.09
C ASP A 180 6.31 13.48 3.60
N LEU A 181 5.82 12.27 3.32
CA LEU A 181 4.55 11.76 3.81
C LEU A 181 4.53 11.70 5.36
N LYS A 182 5.58 11.18 6.00
CA LYS A 182 5.72 11.19 7.47
C LYS A 182 5.68 12.59 8.08
N LYS A 183 6.29 13.56 7.40
CA LYS A 183 6.29 14.97 7.83
C LYS A 183 4.97 15.70 7.53
N GLY A 184 4.02 15.04 6.88
CA GLY A 184 2.74 15.64 6.49
C GLY A 184 2.87 16.66 5.35
N ILE A 185 3.96 16.59 4.58
CA ILE A 185 4.15 17.44 3.40
C ILE A 185 3.11 17.05 2.35
N LYS A 186 2.48 18.08 1.75
CA LYS A 186 1.43 17.87 0.76
C LYS A 186 2.00 17.64 -0.64
N PHE A 187 1.44 16.66 -1.35
CA PHE A 187 1.67 16.42 -2.76
C PHE A 187 0.64 17.20 -3.58
N ASN A 188 1.07 17.93 -4.60
CA ASN A 188 0.15 18.63 -5.49
C ASN A 188 -0.08 17.79 -6.73
N ASN A 189 -1.33 17.47 -7.04
CA ASN A 189 -1.68 16.94 -8.35
C ASN A 189 -1.30 17.95 -9.44
N PRO A 190 -1.04 17.54 -10.69
CA PRO A 190 -0.82 18.49 -11.77
C PRO A 190 -2.04 19.38 -11.99
N GLN A 191 -1.82 20.63 -12.41
CA GLN A 191 -2.89 21.49 -12.90
C GLN A 191 -3.44 20.94 -14.21
N VAL A 192 -4.76 21.04 -14.37
CA VAL A 192 -5.46 20.61 -15.58
C VAL A 192 -5.86 21.85 -16.37
N ASP A 193 -5.41 21.91 -17.62
CA ASP A 193 -5.93 22.87 -18.59
C ASP A 193 -7.33 22.40 -19.00
N LEU A 194 -8.37 23.21 -18.80
CA LEU A 194 -9.75 22.82 -19.10
C LEU A 194 -10.04 23.05 -20.58
N GLN A 195 -10.40 21.98 -21.30
CA GLN A 195 -10.80 22.08 -22.71
C GLN A 195 -12.25 22.56 -22.91
N VAL A 196 -13.06 22.54 -21.85
CA VAL A 196 -14.48 22.92 -21.84
C VAL A 196 -14.75 23.79 -20.60
N GLU A 197 -15.60 24.80 -20.73
CA GLU A 197 -16.03 25.65 -19.61
C GLU A 197 -16.98 24.86 -18.69
N VAL A 198 -16.70 24.88 -17.38
CA VAL A 198 -17.38 24.09 -16.34
C VAL A 198 -18.02 24.99 -15.29
#